data_AF-A0A963GNB5-F1
#
_entry.id   AF-A0A963GNB5-F1
#
_cell.length_a   1.000
_cell.length_b   1.000
_cell.length_c   1.000
_cell.angle_alpha   90.00
_cell.angle_beta   90.00
_cell.angle_gamma   90.00
#
_symmetry.space_group_name_H-M   'P 1'
#
loop_
_entity.id
_entity.type
_entity.pdbx_description
1 polymer ?
#
loop_
_entity_poly.entity_id
_entity_poly.type
_entity_poly.pdbx_seq_one_letter_code
_entity_poly.pdbx_strand_id
1 'polypeptide(L)'
;MSLPTIPVIIPAYRKPEQLRQCLACLARQTQPVETFVRDNSEDNIYYTAAMNEGIRRFLATDRPAMLLLTQDMYLAPDAVEQLWRFMAAHPSCGIAGPIETLRGHPQRLAKGGGLESFPWGRHRLAPVDEFQYDERLHWINGVCLLLRREMIEEIGLLDRNMRLICSDVDYCLTARERGWQVWRVGAALGEHETGGASTGLENDPELERIKINDVLFFATKWLTGDLYRKLAYGGEALTPEAIATSLRELRGEPEPALASAEKTINASRLRHDRLPLSLDYYSSPRPEVMALVSPQARIILDIGCGAGALGSYLKARQPCHVSGIEGIRTAAHFAAMVLDTVHVGDILEILPTLPEAHFDTIIMADVLEHLADTDQVLECVRRKLNMDGELILSLPNVGHWSVLRDLLEGRWEYRERGILDRLHLRFFTRTSAIAALARHGFDIVHIESTTVDVQPPQGLAAALREFGVAAATFEQDSRCFQYLFRARQATSSRRVHSADEMTRL
;
A
#
# COMPACT_ATOMS: atom_id res chain seq x y z
N MET A 1 34.73 -34.14 -6.15
CA MET A 1 34.82 -32.74 -6.62
C MET A 1 34.84 -31.85 -5.40
N SER A 2 35.70 -30.83 -5.34
CA SER A 2 35.70 -29.86 -4.24
C SER A 2 34.38 -29.10 -4.21
N LEU A 3 33.80 -28.89 -3.03
CA LEU A 3 32.60 -28.06 -2.86
C LEU A 3 32.90 -26.62 -3.34
N PRO A 4 32.03 -25.98 -4.13
CA PRO A 4 32.24 -24.60 -4.56
C PRO A 4 32.12 -23.65 -3.37
N THR A 5 32.92 -22.59 -3.28
CA THR A 5 32.70 -21.59 -2.24
C THR A 5 31.38 -20.86 -2.50
N ILE A 6 30.50 -20.79 -1.50
CA ILE A 6 29.21 -20.08 -1.60
C ILE A 6 29.35 -18.67 -1.02
N PRO A 7 29.11 -17.62 -1.83
CA PRO A 7 29.00 -16.26 -1.32
C PRO A 7 27.88 -16.10 -0.30
N VAL A 8 28.10 -15.31 0.75
CA VAL A 8 27.11 -14.96 1.76
C VAL A 8 27.04 -13.45 1.89
N ILE A 9 25.86 -12.88 1.64
CA ILE A 9 25.58 -11.44 1.67
C ILE A 9 24.82 -11.13 2.96
N ILE A 10 25.36 -10.20 3.77
CA ILE A 10 24.80 -9.86 5.08
C ILE A 10 24.64 -8.34 5.20
N PRO A 11 23.41 -7.81 5.29
CA PRO A 11 23.20 -6.43 5.69
C PRO A 11 23.35 -6.34 7.21
N ALA A 12 24.18 -5.40 7.66
CA ALA A 12 24.40 -5.15 9.09
C ALA A 12 23.82 -3.79 9.51
N TYR A 13 23.16 -3.72 10.66
CA TYR A 13 22.60 -2.48 11.18
C TYR A 13 22.62 -2.45 12.70
N ARG A 14 23.43 -1.55 13.29
CA ARG A 14 23.46 -1.14 14.71
C ARG A 14 23.44 -2.26 15.77
N LYS A 15 23.75 -3.52 15.41
CA LYS A 15 23.80 -4.69 16.31
C LYS A 15 25.07 -5.52 16.06
N PRO A 16 26.25 -5.00 16.44
CA PRO A 16 27.54 -5.67 16.16
C PRO A 16 27.68 -7.03 16.85
N GLU A 17 26.97 -7.28 17.95
CA GLU A 17 26.95 -8.59 18.63
C GLU A 17 26.28 -9.66 17.77
N GLN A 18 25.10 -9.36 17.22
CA GLN A 18 24.37 -10.28 16.35
C GLN A 18 25.21 -10.64 15.12
N LEU A 19 25.80 -9.62 14.48
CA LEU A 19 26.71 -9.83 13.35
C LEU A 19 27.91 -10.73 13.73
N ARG A 20 28.55 -10.50 14.88
CA ARG A 20 29.69 -11.33 15.31
C ARG A 20 29.31 -12.79 15.51
N GLN A 21 28.14 -13.05 16.10
CA GLN A 21 27.60 -14.40 16.28
C GLN A 21 27.28 -15.05 14.93
N CYS A 22 26.65 -14.32 14.01
CA CYS A 22 26.37 -14.78 12.65
C CYS A 22 27.67 -15.19 11.91
N LEU A 23 28.69 -14.33 11.92
CA LEU A 23 29.99 -14.61 11.30
C LEU A 23 30.69 -15.81 11.96
N ALA A 24 30.57 -15.98 13.28
CA ALA A 24 31.13 -17.14 13.98
C ALA A 24 30.45 -18.46 13.58
N CYS A 25 29.13 -18.46 13.31
CA CYS A 25 28.43 -19.62 12.75
C CYS A 25 28.84 -19.90 11.31
N LEU A 26 29.06 -18.86 10.49
CA LEU A 26 29.53 -19.01 9.11
C LEU A 26 30.96 -19.57 9.03
N ALA A 27 31.85 -19.17 9.93
CA ALA A 27 33.21 -19.70 10.01
C ALA A 27 33.27 -21.21 10.35
N ARG A 28 32.17 -21.78 10.85
CA ARG A 28 32.04 -23.21 11.19
C ARG A 28 31.32 -24.02 10.11
N GLN A 29 30.97 -23.41 8.98
CA GLN A 29 30.28 -24.13 7.91
C GLN A 29 31.17 -25.22 7.31
N THR A 30 30.58 -26.39 7.05
CA THR A 30 31.23 -27.48 6.32
C THR A 30 31.38 -27.16 4.83
N GLN A 31 30.44 -26.36 4.29
CA GLN A 31 30.58 -25.71 2.98
C GLN A 31 31.55 -24.53 3.08
N PRO A 32 32.54 -24.39 2.17
CA PRO A 32 33.33 -23.18 2.08
C PRO A 32 32.44 -21.96 1.78
N VAL A 33 32.58 -20.87 2.54
CA VAL A 33 31.80 -19.64 2.36
C VAL A 33 32.70 -18.41 2.19
N GLU A 34 32.21 -17.42 1.43
CA GLU A 34 32.86 -16.10 1.25
C GLU A 34 31.87 -15.01 1.67
N THR A 35 32.17 -14.27 2.73
CA THR A 35 31.24 -13.30 3.31
C THR A 35 31.43 -11.88 2.76
N PHE A 36 30.33 -11.23 2.37
CA PHE A 36 30.24 -9.79 2.12
C PHE A 36 29.28 -9.17 3.12
N VAL A 37 29.79 -8.35 4.03
CA VAL A 37 28.99 -7.60 5.01
C VAL A 37 28.81 -6.18 4.49
N ARG A 38 27.56 -5.76 4.32
CA ARG A 38 27.20 -4.37 4.01
C ARG A 38 26.69 -3.69 5.28
N ASP A 39 27.56 -2.91 5.91
CA ASP A 39 27.19 -2.14 7.11
C ASP A 39 26.36 -0.91 6.73
N ASN A 40 25.10 -0.91 7.14
CA ASN A 40 24.10 0.14 6.93
C ASN A 40 23.96 1.07 8.14
N SER A 41 24.85 0.98 9.14
CA SER A 41 24.67 1.71 10.41
C SER A 41 24.76 3.24 10.28
N GLU A 42 25.45 3.73 9.24
CA GLU A 42 25.64 5.16 8.96
C GLU A 42 24.70 5.69 7.87
N ASP A 43 24.66 5.05 6.69
CA ASP A 43 23.96 5.55 5.50
C ASP A 43 22.58 4.90 5.25
N ASN A 44 22.16 3.99 6.14
CA ASN A 44 20.92 3.22 6.14
C ASN A 44 20.15 3.18 4.81
N ILE A 45 20.68 2.44 3.85
CA ILE A 45 20.05 2.20 2.54
C ILE A 45 18.96 1.11 2.59
N TYR A 46 18.62 0.63 3.79
CA TYR A 46 17.64 -0.42 4.05
C TYR A 46 18.03 -1.79 3.46
N TYR A 47 17.21 -2.80 3.72
CA TYR A 47 17.50 -4.21 3.44
C TYR A 47 17.73 -4.47 1.94
N THR A 48 16.77 -4.06 1.10
CA THR A 48 16.76 -4.49 -0.31
C THR A 48 17.93 -3.90 -1.09
N ALA A 49 18.27 -2.63 -0.87
CA ALA A 49 19.40 -2.00 -1.56
C ALA A 49 20.74 -2.63 -1.14
N ALA A 50 20.93 -2.89 0.15
CA ALA A 50 22.14 -3.52 0.67
C ALA A 50 22.32 -4.95 0.16
N MET A 51 21.25 -5.75 0.13
CA MET A 51 21.28 -7.08 -0.50
C MET A 51 21.66 -6.99 -1.98
N ASN A 52 21.07 -6.05 -2.72
CA ASN A 52 21.35 -5.85 -4.15
C ASN A 52 22.80 -5.44 -4.44
N GLU A 53 23.48 -4.70 -3.55
CA GLU A 53 24.92 -4.44 -3.70
C GLU A 53 25.73 -5.73 -3.64
N GLY A 54 25.42 -6.62 -2.70
CA GLY A 54 26.05 -7.94 -2.59
C GLY A 54 25.75 -8.84 -3.79
N ILE A 55 24.50 -8.88 -4.24
CA ILE A 55 24.11 -9.69 -5.41
C ILE A 55 24.89 -9.25 -6.64
N ARG A 56 24.96 -7.94 -6.93
CA ARG A 56 25.74 -7.40 -8.07
C ARG A 56 27.21 -7.77 -7.97
N ARG A 57 27.80 -7.71 -6.76
CA ARG A 57 29.19 -8.08 -6.52
C ARG A 57 29.45 -9.54 -6.93
N PHE A 58 28.57 -10.46 -6.53
CA PHE A 58 28.78 -11.89 -6.80
C PHE A 58 28.31 -12.34 -8.19
N LEU A 59 27.39 -11.62 -8.84
CA LEU A 59 27.10 -11.84 -10.26
C LEU A 59 28.31 -11.59 -11.16
N ALA A 60 29.26 -10.73 -10.75
CA ALA A 60 30.52 -10.50 -11.45
C ALA A 60 31.55 -11.64 -11.32
N THR A 61 31.25 -12.66 -10.52
CA THR A 61 32.08 -13.88 -10.37
C THR A 61 31.44 -15.05 -11.13
N ASP A 62 31.97 -16.27 -11.03
CA ASP A 62 31.43 -17.50 -11.67
C ASP A 62 30.66 -18.41 -10.67
N ARG A 63 30.29 -17.87 -9.52
CA ARG A 63 29.66 -18.63 -8.43
C ARG A 63 28.27 -19.13 -8.86
N PRO A 64 27.92 -20.41 -8.59
CA PRO A 64 26.67 -21.03 -9.07
C PRO A 64 25.44 -20.65 -8.24
N ALA A 65 25.63 -20.18 -7.02
CA ALA A 65 24.59 -19.73 -6.12
C ALA A 65 25.16 -18.69 -5.15
N MET A 66 24.29 -17.97 -4.45
CA MET A 66 24.67 -17.04 -3.38
C MET A 66 23.61 -17.05 -2.28
N LEU A 67 24.05 -16.85 -1.04
CA LEU A 67 23.20 -16.88 0.15
C LEU A 67 22.93 -15.46 0.64
N LEU A 68 21.66 -15.08 0.74
CA LEU A 68 21.22 -13.88 1.45
C LEU A 68 20.97 -14.28 2.90
N LEU A 69 21.58 -13.59 3.85
CA LEU A 69 21.49 -13.92 5.27
C LEU A 69 21.39 -12.66 6.11
N THR A 70 20.45 -12.59 7.03
CA THR A 70 20.35 -11.48 7.98
C THR A 70 21.31 -11.67 9.17
N GLN A 71 21.79 -10.57 9.76
CA GLN A 71 22.76 -10.60 10.87
C GLN A 71 22.24 -11.29 12.15
N ASP A 72 20.94 -11.51 12.26
CA ASP A 72 20.21 -12.13 13.39
C ASP A 72 19.83 -13.60 13.12
N MET A 73 20.41 -14.22 12.09
CA MET A 73 20.22 -15.63 11.74
C MET A 73 21.51 -16.43 11.94
N TYR A 74 21.42 -17.53 12.69
CA TYR A 74 22.55 -18.37 13.10
C TYR A 74 22.42 -19.78 12.53
N LEU A 75 23.17 -20.06 11.46
CA LEU A 75 23.09 -21.34 10.74
C LEU A 75 23.81 -22.48 11.48
N ALA A 76 23.22 -23.68 11.46
CA ALA A 76 23.89 -24.90 11.91
C ALA A 76 25.12 -25.21 11.02
N PRO A 77 26.16 -25.92 11.52
CA PRO A 77 27.43 -26.11 10.81
C PRO A 77 27.33 -26.72 9.40
N ASP A 78 26.31 -27.52 9.10
CA ASP A 78 26.13 -28.14 7.79
C ASP A 78 25.05 -27.46 6.95
N ALA A 79 24.38 -26.42 7.45
CA ALA A 79 23.19 -25.85 6.81
C ALA A 79 23.44 -25.36 5.37
N VAL A 80 24.55 -24.64 5.12
CA VAL A 80 24.87 -24.15 3.76
C VAL A 80 25.19 -25.31 2.83
N GLU A 81 25.84 -26.37 3.34
CA GLU A 81 26.13 -27.57 2.57
C GLU A 81 24.84 -28.32 2.18
N GLN A 82 23.89 -28.46 3.13
CA GLN A 82 22.60 -29.10 2.87
C GLN A 82 21.78 -28.32 1.83
N LEU A 83 21.72 -26.98 1.95
CA LEU A 83 21.05 -26.12 0.97
C LEU A 83 21.68 -26.24 -0.42
N TRP A 84 23.01 -26.20 -0.50
CA TRP A 84 23.73 -26.33 -1.77
C TRP A 84 23.52 -27.71 -2.39
N ARG A 85 23.67 -28.80 -1.62
CA ARG A 85 23.46 -30.16 -2.11
C ARG A 85 22.05 -30.36 -2.65
N PHE A 86 21.03 -29.86 -1.94
CA PHE A 86 19.66 -29.92 -2.41
C PHE A 86 19.48 -29.14 -3.71
N MET A 87 19.95 -27.89 -3.78
CA MET A 87 19.84 -27.05 -4.98
C MET A 87 20.60 -27.67 -6.17
N ALA A 88 21.80 -28.20 -5.96
CA ALA A 88 22.58 -28.86 -7.01
C ALA A 88 21.88 -30.10 -7.58
N ALA A 89 21.16 -30.85 -6.75
CA ALA A 89 20.38 -32.01 -7.16
C ALA A 89 19.04 -31.65 -7.84
N HIS A 90 18.55 -30.43 -7.67
CA HIS A 90 17.27 -29.95 -8.20
C HIS A 90 17.46 -28.73 -9.12
N PRO A 91 17.70 -28.92 -10.42
CA PRO A 91 17.95 -27.82 -11.36
C PRO A 91 16.85 -26.76 -11.40
N SER A 92 15.60 -27.14 -11.16
CA SER A 92 14.45 -26.21 -11.08
C SER A 92 14.34 -25.44 -9.77
N CYS A 93 15.14 -25.77 -8.74
CA CYS A 93 15.18 -25.03 -7.48
C CYS A 93 15.92 -23.71 -7.68
N GLY A 94 15.17 -22.62 -7.72
CA GLY A 94 15.72 -21.26 -7.82
C GLY A 94 16.02 -20.65 -6.45
N ILE A 95 15.20 -20.98 -5.45
CA ILE A 95 15.32 -20.46 -4.08
C ILE A 95 15.22 -21.62 -3.09
N ALA A 96 16.19 -21.73 -2.18
CA ALA A 96 16.17 -22.69 -1.08
C ALA A 96 16.39 -22.00 0.28
N GLY A 97 15.62 -22.37 1.30
CA GLY A 97 15.79 -21.87 2.65
C GLY A 97 15.80 -22.99 3.69
N PRO A 98 16.39 -22.76 4.88
CA PRO A 98 16.45 -23.74 5.96
C PRO A 98 15.13 -23.77 6.76
N ILE A 99 15.03 -24.71 7.69
CA ILE A 99 14.08 -24.62 8.80
C ILE A 99 14.57 -23.50 9.75
N GLU A 100 13.69 -22.54 10.05
CA GLU A 100 13.99 -21.40 10.92
C GLU A 100 13.47 -21.66 12.34
N THR A 101 14.35 -21.97 13.29
CA THR A 101 13.96 -22.15 14.70
C THR A 101 13.93 -20.84 15.45
N LEU A 102 12.95 -20.63 16.32
CA LEU A 102 12.85 -19.44 17.16
C LEU A 102 13.81 -19.54 18.36
N ARG A 103 14.78 -18.64 18.43
CA ARG A 103 15.79 -18.60 19.51
C ARG A 103 15.16 -18.51 20.89
N GLY A 104 15.60 -19.35 21.81
CA GLY A 104 15.16 -19.31 23.22
C GLY A 104 13.72 -19.79 23.47
N HIS A 105 13.01 -20.32 22.47
CA HIS A 105 11.65 -20.81 22.68
C HIS A 105 11.66 -22.22 23.33
N PRO A 106 10.96 -22.44 24.46
CA PRO A 106 11.08 -23.67 25.26
C PRO A 106 10.63 -24.94 24.52
N GLN A 107 9.77 -24.81 23.52
CA GLN A 107 9.25 -25.93 22.71
C GLN A 107 10.00 -26.16 21.39
N ARG A 108 11.13 -25.46 21.14
CA ARG A 108 11.85 -25.48 19.85
C ARG A 108 10.88 -25.29 18.66
N LEU A 109 10.08 -24.23 18.71
CA LEU A 109 9.19 -23.91 17.59
C LEU A 109 10.01 -23.43 16.40
N ALA A 110 9.54 -23.73 15.21
CA ALA A 110 10.11 -23.29 13.96
C ALA A 110 9.07 -22.67 13.03
N LYS A 111 9.54 -21.78 12.14
CA LYS A 111 8.80 -21.32 10.97
C LYS A 111 9.13 -22.27 9.81
N GLY A 112 8.12 -23.00 9.34
CA GLY A 112 8.25 -23.93 8.22
C GLY A 112 8.04 -23.29 6.84
N GLY A 113 8.17 -21.97 6.72
CA GLY A 113 7.79 -21.23 5.51
C GLY A 113 6.33 -20.78 5.48
N GLY A 114 5.91 -20.16 4.38
CA GLY A 114 4.63 -19.46 4.27
C GLY A 114 3.42 -20.35 3.97
N LEU A 115 2.33 -20.16 4.71
CA LEU A 115 0.99 -20.70 4.43
C LEU A 115 0.24 -19.86 3.41
N GLU A 116 0.34 -18.53 3.53
CA GLU A 116 -0.36 -17.57 2.69
C GLU A 116 0.66 -16.53 2.22
N SER A 117 0.69 -16.24 0.91
CA SER A 117 1.44 -15.10 0.39
C SER A 117 0.81 -13.79 0.85
N PHE A 118 1.57 -12.70 0.75
CA PHE A 118 1.12 -11.35 1.09
C PHE A 118 -0.27 -11.01 0.46
N PRO A 119 -1.21 -10.33 1.17
CA PRO A 119 -1.03 -9.56 2.41
C PRO A 119 -0.98 -10.33 3.72
N TRP A 120 -1.39 -11.58 3.72
CA TRP A 120 -1.56 -12.29 4.98
C TRP A 120 -0.24 -12.81 5.58
N GLY A 121 0.76 -13.09 4.73
CA GLY A 121 2.16 -13.30 5.13
C GLY A 121 2.34 -14.27 6.31
N ARG A 122 1.52 -15.32 6.38
CA ARG A 122 1.46 -16.18 7.57
C ARG A 122 2.48 -17.31 7.47
N HIS A 123 3.40 -17.41 8.43
CA HIS A 123 4.26 -18.58 8.55
C HIS A 123 3.53 -19.75 9.19
N ARG A 124 3.82 -20.97 8.73
CA ARG A 124 3.47 -22.20 9.44
C ARG A 124 4.38 -22.30 10.67
N LEU A 125 3.80 -22.29 11.86
CA LEU A 125 4.50 -22.45 13.13
C LEU A 125 4.22 -23.85 13.70
N ALA A 126 5.26 -24.64 13.89
CA ALA A 126 5.18 -25.97 14.50
C ALA A 126 6.55 -26.36 15.13
N PRO A 127 6.62 -27.42 15.96
CA PRO A 127 7.89 -28.00 16.40
C PRO A 127 8.82 -28.36 15.22
N VAL A 128 10.15 -28.23 15.40
CA VAL A 128 11.16 -28.48 14.35
C VAL A 128 10.96 -29.83 13.64
N ASP A 129 10.64 -30.87 14.41
CA ASP A 129 10.54 -32.25 13.90
C ASP A 129 9.41 -32.40 12.86
N GLU A 130 8.40 -31.53 12.89
CA GLU A 130 7.32 -31.50 11.89
C GLU A 130 7.75 -30.87 10.55
N PHE A 131 8.98 -30.37 10.43
CA PHE A 131 9.51 -29.77 9.21
C PHE A 131 10.72 -30.49 8.62
N GLN A 132 11.15 -31.62 9.21
CA GLN A 132 12.31 -32.41 8.78
C GLN A 132 12.05 -33.22 7.49
N TYR A 133 11.52 -32.55 6.47
CA TYR A 133 11.37 -33.03 5.10
C TYR A 133 11.43 -31.84 4.15
N ASP A 134 11.88 -32.11 2.93
CA ASP A 134 11.92 -31.10 1.88
C ASP A 134 10.49 -30.79 1.39
N GLU A 135 10.12 -29.52 1.35
CA GLU A 135 8.78 -29.08 0.96
C GLU A 135 8.87 -27.93 -0.05
N ARG A 136 8.12 -28.04 -1.14
CA ARG A 136 7.96 -26.95 -2.10
C ARG A 136 6.98 -25.93 -1.51
N LEU A 137 7.38 -24.67 -1.50
CA LEU A 137 6.63 -23.59 -0.89
C LEU A 137 6.25 -22.50 -1.88
N HIS A 138 5.31 -21.66 -1.48
CA HIS A 138 4.94 -20.45 -2.22
C HIS A 138 5.94 -19.31 -2.01
N TRP A 139 6.53 -19.24 -0.81
CA TRP A 139 7.56 -18.27 -0.41
C TRP A 139 8.25 -18.73 0.88
N ILE A 140 9.42 -18.14 1.16
CA ILE A 140 10.23 -18.35 2.37
C ILE A 140 10.66 -16.99 2.90
N ASN A 141 10.84 -16.88 4.21
CA ASN A 141 11.25 -15.65 4.89
C ASN A 141 12.63 -15.17 4.40
N GLY A 142 12.80 -13.87 4.20
CA GLY A 142 14.04 -13.24 3.75
C GLY A 142 15.23 -13.28 4.71
N VAL A 143 15.16 -14.05 5.81
CA VAL A 143 16.25 -14.19 6.79
C VAL A 143 17.39 -15.08 6.28
N CYS A 144 17.08 -16.08 5.44
CA CYS A 144 18.07 -16.98 4.84
C CYS A 144 17.54 -17.55 3.51
N LEU A 145 18.07 -17.06 2.39
CA LEU A 145 17.69 -17.52 1.05
C LEU A 145 18.95 -17.87 0.24
N LEU A 146 19.13 -19.15 -0.08
CA LEU A 146 20.08 -19.57 -1.11
C LEU A 146 19.42 -19.35 -2.47
N LEU A 147 20.04 -18.51 -3.28
CA LEU A 147 19.56 -18.14 -4.60
C LEU A 147 20.45 -18.74 -5.69
N ARG A 148 19.82 -19.38 -6.66
CA ARG A 148 20.49 -19.89 -7.86
C ARG A 148 20.91 -18.75 -8.77
N ARG A 149 22.15 -18.80 -9.28
CA ARG A 149 22.69 -17.79 -10.18
C ARG A 149 21.85 -17.64 -11.45
N GLU A 150 21.55 -18.74 -12.13
CA GLU A 150 20.82 -18.70 -13.41
C GLU A 150 19.44 -18.03 -13.26
N MET A 151 18.77 -18.27 -12.12
CA MET A 151 17.51 -17.61 -11.80
C MET A 151 17.71 -16.10 -11.64
N ILE A 152 18.71 -15.66 -10.88
CA ILE A 152 18.98 -14.22 -10.68
C ILE A 152 19.29 -13.53 -12.00
N GLU A 153 20.06 -14.16 -12.88
CA GLU A 153 20.37 -13.62 -14.22
C GLU A 153 19.10 -13.47 -15.08
N GLU A 154 18.11 -14.35 -14.90
CA GLU A 154 16.85 -14.34 -15.65
C GLU A 154 15.80 -13.36 -15.08
N ILE A 155 15.64 -13.32 -13.75
CA ILE A 155 14.58 -12.54 -13.09
C ILE A 155 15.06 -11.18 -12.57
N GLY A 156 16.37 -10.97 -12.53
CA GLY A 156 17.00 -9.74 -12.07
C GLY A 156 17.17 -9.66 -10.56
N LEU A 157 17.45 -8.44 -10.09
CA LEU A 157 17.68 -8.13 -8.68
C LEU A 157 16.36 -8.01 -7.90
N LEU A 158 16.45 -7.92 -6.57
CA LEU A 158 15.30 -7.59 -5.73
C LEU A 158 14.73 -6.21 -6.11
N ASP A 159 13.40 -6.06 -6.10
CA ASP A 159 12.75 -4.81 -6.53
C ASP A 159 13.02 -3.67 -5.55
N ARG A 160 13.78 -2.66 -5.99
CA ARG A 160 14.22 -1.53 -5.15
C ARG A 160 13.09 -0.68 -4.58
N ASN A 161 11.88 -0.80 -5.12
CA ASN A 161 10.72 -0.05 -4.62
C ASN A 161 10.18 -0.65 -3.31
N MET A 162 10.53 -1.90 -2.99
CA MET A 162 10.33 -2.51 -1.68
C MET A 162 11.65 -2.39 -0.90
N ARG A 163 11.72 -1.49 0.07
CA ARG A 163 12.97 -1.07 0.73
C ARG A 163 13.35 -1.99 1.89
N LEU A 164 12.40 -2.39 2.71
CA LEU A 164 12.59 -3.07 3.99
C LEU A 164 11.85 -4.41 4.08
N ILE A 165 10.59 -4.47 3.67
CA ILE A 165 9.76 -5.69 3.75
C ILE A 165 9.14 -6.04 2.39
N CYS A 166 8.53 -7.22 2.29
CA CYS A 166 7.90 -7.79 1.09
C CYS A 166 8.85 -8.16 -0.07
N SER A 167 10.11 -7.71 -0.07
CA SER A 167 11.05 -8.01 -1.16
C SER A 167 11.39 -9.50 -1.28
N ASP A 168 11.37 -10.24 -0.18
CA ASP A 168 11.52 -11.69 -0.14
C ASP A 168 10.34 -12.44 -0.77
N VAL A 169 9.12 -12.06 -0.40
CA VAL A 169 7.88 -12.61 -0.95
C VAL A 169 7.79 -12.27 -2.44
N ASP A 170 8.04 -11.02 -2.82
CA ASP A 170 8.10 -10.55 -4.22
C ASP A 170 9.04 -11.39 -5.08
N TYR A 171 10.24 -11.67 -4.55
CA TYR A 171 11.24 -12.45 -5.26
C TYR A 171 10.81 -13.91 -5.42
N CYS A 172 10.21 -14.50 -4.38
CA CYS A 172 9.63 -15.84 -4.44
C CYS A 172 8.51 -15.95 -5.47
N LEU A 173 7.61 -14.97 -5.53
CA LEU A 173 6.54 -14.96 -6.54
C LEU A 173 7.13 -14.76 -7.95
N THR A 174 8.05 -13.81 -8.13
CA THR A 174 8.70 -13.56 -9.43
C THR A 174 9.40 -14.81 -9.95
N ALA A 175 10.15 -15.50 -9.10
CA ALA A 175 10.79 -16.77 -9.44
C ALA A 175 9.75 -17.81 -9.91
N ARG A 176 8.65 -17.97 -9.17
CA ARG A 176 7.60 -18.95 -9.48
C ARG A 176 6.83 -18.66 -10.77
N GLU A 177 6.56 -17.39 -11.07
CA GLU A 177 5.94 -16.98 -12.35
C GLU A 177 6.85 -17.33 -13.55
N ARG A 178 8.16 -17.38 -13.32
CA ARG A 178 9.17 -17.81 -14.31
C ARG A 178 9.48 -19.31 -14.27
N GLY A 179 8.68 -20.09 -13.56
CA GLY A 179 8.80 -21.55 -13.49
C GLY A 179 9.84 -22.06 -12.48
N TRP A 180 10.57 -21.18 -11.79
CA TRP A 180 11.49 -21.56 -10.74
C TRP A 180 10.75 -22.02 -9.47
N GLN A 181 11.37 -22.94 -8.74
CA GLN A 181 10.80 -23.52 -7.53
C GLN A 181 11.44 -22.92 -6.29
N VAL A 182 10.62 -22.78 -5.24
CA VAL A 182 11.01 -22.32 -3.91
C VAL A 182 10.87 -23.50 -2.95
N TRP A 183 11.90 -23.80 -2.17
CA TRP A 183 11.99 -25.01 -1.34
C TRP A 183 12.47 -24.74 0.08
N ARG A 184 11.77 -25.30 1.06
CA ARG A 184 12.35 -25.52 2.40
C ARG A 184 13.13 -26.82 2.36
N VAL A 185 14.39 -26.78 2.76
CA VAL A 185 15.25 -27.97 2.86
C VAL A 185 15.20 -28.50 4.28
N GLY A 186 14.62 -29.68 4.46
CA GLY A 186 14.33 -30.26 5.78
C GLY A 186 15.58 -30.66 6.57
N ALA A 187 16.71 -30.85 5.87
CA ALA A 187 18.01 -31.13 6.48
C ALA A 187 18.78 -29.87 6.92
N ALA A 188 18.39 -28.68 6.46
CA ALA A 188 19.09 -27.44 6.78
C ALA A 188 18.39 -26.72 7.95
N LEU A 189 19.17 -26.27 8.94
CA LEU A 189 18.65 -25.63 10.14
C LEU A 189 19.34 -24.29 10.39
N GLY A 190 18.58 -23.30 10.85
CA GLY A 190 19.14 -22.08 11.42
C GLY A 190 18.25 -21.50 12.51
N GLU A 191 18.88 -20.87 13.49
CA GLU A 191 18.22 -20.23 14.61
C GLU A 191 18.05 -18.73 14.33
N HIS A 192 16.80 -18.27 14.28
CA HIS A 192 16.43 -16.87 14.08
C HIS A 192 16.11 -16.22 15.43
N GLU A 193 16.79 -15.10 15.73
CA GLU A 193 16.48 -14.32 16.92
C GLU A 193 15.16 -13.56 16.75
N THR A 194 14.13 -13.91 17.52
CA THR A 194 12.86 -13.17 17.55
C THR A 194 13.08 -11.83 18.25
N GLY A 195 13.51 -10.84 17.48
CA GLY A 195 13.91 -9.52 17.99
C GLY A 195 14.82 -8.73 17.05
N GLY A 196 14.74 -8.99 15.74
CA GLY A 196 15.61 -8.41 14.70
C GLY A 196 15.52 -6.88 14.60
N ALA A 197 16.23 -6.29 13.62
CA ALA A 197 16.37 -4.84 13.46
C ALA A 197 15.03 -4.06 13.39
N SER A 198 13.91 -4.73 13.16
CA SER A 198 12.55 -4.19 13.12
C SER A 198 11.82 -4.13 14.47
N THR A 199 12.18 -4.92 15.50
CA THR A 199 11.46 -4.94 16.79
C THR A 199 11.95 -3.85 17.76
N GLY A 200 13.15 -3.30 17.54
CA GLY A 200 13.66 -2.15 18.30
C GLY A 200 13.12 -0.79 17.83
N LEU A 201 12.29 -0.79 16.78
CA LEU A 201 11.77 0.39 16.10
C LEU A 201 10.24 0.39 16.02
N GLU A 202 9.56 -0.41 16.85
CA GLU A 202 8.10 -0.57 16.92
C GLU A 202 7.32 0.73 17.23
N ASN A 203 7.99 1.87 17.33
CA ASN A 203 7.39 3.19 17.52
C ASN A 203 8.05 4.30 16.67
N ASP A 204 8.76 3.96 15.58
CA ASP A 204 9.31 4.94 14.62
C ASP A 204 8.31 5.18 13.47
N PRO A 205 7.64 6.35 13.42
CA PRO A 205 6.65 6.64 12.37
C PRO A 205 7.23 6.61 10.96
N GLU A 206 8.52 6.94 10.79
CA GLU A 206 9.16 6.90 9.48
C GLU A 206 9.35 5.45 9.00
N LEU A 207 9.75 4.56 9.90
CA LEU A 207 9.91 3.14 9.59
C LEU A 207 8.57 2.48 9.27
N GLU A 208 7.52 2.78 10.03
CA GLU A 208 6.17 2.27 9.76
C GLU A 208 5.65 2.78 8.41
N ARG A 209 5.90 4.05 8.07
CA ARG A 209 5.57 4.57 6.74
C ARG A 209 6.32 3.84 5.62
N ILE A 210 7.60 3.49 5.81
CA ILE A 210 8.36 2.70 4.83
C ILE A 210 7.77 1.31 4.67
N LYS A 211 7.48 0.62 5.79
CA LYS A 211 6.84 -0.69 5.76
C LYS A 211 5.53 -0.63 5.00
N ILE A 212 4.63 0.29 5.37
CA ILE A 212 3.36 0.50 4.67
C ILE A 212 3.61 0.69 3.18
N ASN A 213 4.50 1.61 2.77
CA ASN A 213 4.79 1.86 1.35
C ASN A 213 5.29 0.62 0.59
N ASP A 214 6.21 -0.16 1.16
CA ASP A 214 6.69 -1.41 0.54
C ASP A 214 5.53 -2.35 0.26
N VAL A 215 4.61 -2.38 1.21
CA VAL A 215 3.49 -3.29 1.17
C VAL A 215 2.43 -2.85 0.17
N LEU A 216 2.12 -1.55 0.14
CA LEU A 216 1.24 -0.95 -0.87
C LEU A 216 1.82 -1.16 -2.27
N PHE A 217 3.14 -1.02 -2.42
CA PHE A 217 3.82 -1.28 -3.68
C PHE A 217 3.72 -2.75 -4.08
N PHE A 218 3.95 -3.70 -3.15
CA PHE A 218 3.73 -5.12 -3.40
C PHE A 218 2.29 -5.39 -3.87
N ALA A 219 1.30 -4.84 -3.18
CA ALA A 219 -0.11 -4.98 -3.55
C ALA A 219 -0.39 -4.42 -4.96
N THR A 220 0.17 -3.25 -5.27
CA THR A 220 0.08 -2.63 -6.60
C THR A 220 0.72 -3.52 -7.67
N LYS A 221 1.88 -4.11 -7.38
CA LYS A 221 2.60 -4.97 -8.32
C LYS A 221 1.82 -6.27 -8.59
N TRP A 222 1.32 -6.93 -7.55
CA TRP A 222 0.83 -8.32 -7.67
C TRP A 222 -0.69 -8.48 -7.63
N LEU A 223 -1.38 -7.69 -6.82
CA LEU A 223 -2.82 -7.88 -6.58
C LEU A 223 -3.64 -7.06 -7.57
N THR A 224 -3.26 -5.81 -7.81
CA THR A 224 -4.01 -4.90 -8.69
C THR A 224 -3.30 -4.59 -10.00
N GLY A 225 -2.01 -4.91 -10.12
CA GLY A 225 -1.16 -4.58 -11.27
C GLY A 225 -1.45 -5.38 -12.54
N ASP A 226 -2.28 -4.81 -13.42
CA ASP A 226 -2.56 -5.35 -14.76
C ASP A 226 -1.28 -5.54 -15.60
N LEU A 227 -0.28 -4.65 -15.44
CA LEU A 227 1.00 -4.78 -16.15
C LEU A 227 1.76 -6.02 -15.72
N TYR A 228 1.91 -6.26 -14.42
CA TYR A 228 2.65 -7.42 -13.95
C TYR A 228 1.94 -8.70 -14.34
N ARG A 229 0.60 -8.75 -14.20
CA ARG A 229 -0.21 -9.87 -14.73
C ARG A 229 0.10 -10.13 -16.20
N LYS A 230 0.13 -9.10 -17.05
CA LYS A 230 0.47 -9.23 -18.48
C LYS A 230 1.91 -9.72 -18.71
N LEU A 231 2.86 -9.27 -17.90
CA LEU A 231 4.29 -9.62 -18.03
C LEU A 231 4.63 -11.00 -17.43
N ALA A 232 3.82 -11.51 -16.51
CA ALA A 232 4.02 -12.81 -15.85
C ALA A 232 3.59 -14.00 -16.74
N TYR A 233 2.64 -13.80 -17.66
CA TYR A 233 2.29 -14.80 -18.68
C TYR A 233 3.24 -14.69 -19.88
N GLY A 234 4.42 -15.30 -19.75
CA GLY A 234 5.44 -15.31 -20.79
C GLY A 234 5.08 -16.20 -21.98
N GLY A 235 4.68 -15.57 -23.08
CA GLY A 235 4.77 -16.12 -24.44
C GLY A 235 5.59 -15.18 -25.34
N GLU A 236 5.72 -15.52 -26.63
CA GLU A 236 6.49 -14.81 -27.69
C GLU A 236 6.24 -13.28 -27.83
N ALA A 237 5.34 -12.70 -27.02
CA ALA A 237 4.99 -11.29 -26.97
C ALA A 237 5.87 -10.42 -26.04
N LEU A 238 6.82 -11.00 -25.28
CA LEU A 238 7.72 -10.26 -24.37
C LEU A 238 9.00 -9.76 -25.06
N THR A 239 8.86 -8.98 -26.14
CA THR A 239 10.03 -8.30 -26.72
C THR A 239 10.36 -7.02 -25.94
N PRO A 240 11.64 -6.56 -25.94
CA PRO A 240 12.01 -5.27 -25.36
C PRO A 240 11.12 -4.12 -25.84
N GLU A 241 10.67 -4.16 -27.10
CA GLU A 241 9.78 -3.17 -27.71
C GLU A 241 8.36 -3.22 -27.12
N ALA A 242 7.79 -4.42 -26.89
CA ALA A 242 6.47 -4.58 -26.28
C ALA A 242 6.46 -4.14 -24.81
N ILE A 243 7.55 -4.41 -24.09
CA ILE A 243 7.75 -3.96 -22.70
C ILE A 243 7.89 -2.43 -22.66
N ALA A 244 8.72 -1.85 -23.53
CA ALA A 244 8.88 -0.40 -23.61
C ALA A 244 7.57 0.31 -24.01
N THR A 245 6.77 -0.29 -24.87
CA THR A 245 5.46 0.24 -25.28
C THR A 245 4.46 0.20 -24.13
N SER A 246 4.34 -0.94 -23.45
CA SER A 246 3.47 -1.06 -22.26
C SER A 246 3.87 -0.10 -21.13
N LEU A 247 5.18 0.12 -20.94
CA LEU A 247 5.69 1.10 -19.96
C LEU A 247 5.40 2.55 -20.37
N ARG A 248 5.44 2.88 -21.66
CA ARG A 248 5.10 4.23 -22.17
C ARG A 248 3.62 4.54 -22.02
N GLU A 249 2.75 3.59 -22.36
CA GLU A 249 1.30 3.72 -22.17
C GLU A 249 0.94 4.02 -20.70
N LEU A 250 1.58 3.32 -19.77
CA LEU A 250 1.37 3.53 -18.34
C LEU A 250 1.94 4.85 -17.81
N ARG A 251 2.93 5.43 -18.49
CA ARG A 251 3.53 6.73 -18.15
C ARG A 251 2.83 7.90 -18.84
N GLY A 252 1.85 7.63 -19.71
CA GLY A 252 1.20 8.65 -20.52
C GLY A 252 2.14 9.32 -21.52
N GLU A 253 3.22 8.63 -21.93
CA GLU A 253 4.18 9.15 -22.92
C GLU A 253 3.62 8.98 -24.34
N PRO A 254 3.68 10.00 -25.22
CA PRO A 254 3.17 9.91 -26.58
C PRO A 254 3.98 8.90 -27.43
N GLU A 255 3.31 8.18 -28.33
CA GLU A 255 3.97 7.24 -29.24
C GLU A 255 4.97 7.94 -30.17
N PRO A 256 6.14 7.35 -30.45
CA PRO A 256 6.97 7.81 -31.55
C PRO A 256 6.31 7.48 -32.88
N ALA A 257 6.21 8.48 -33.76
CA ALA A 257 5.64 8.33 -35.08
C ALA A 257 6.44 7.33 -35.93
N LEU A 258 5.96 6.10 -36.10
CA LEU A 258 6.45 5.18 -37.12
C LEU A 258 5.33 4.35 -37.76
N ALA A 259 5.54 4.06 -39.04
CA ALA A 259 4.54 3.75 -40.06
C ALA A 259 3.78 2.42 -39.88
N SER A 260 2.52 2.50 -40.27
CA SER A 260 1.52 1.45 -40.52
C SER A 260 2.01 0.00 -40.68
N ALA A 261 1.47 -0.90 -39.87
CA ALA A 261 0.99 -2.22 -40.32
C ALA A 261 -0.07 -2.76 -39.35
N GLU A 262 -1.28 -2.99 -39.88
CA GLU A 262 -2.43 -3.59 -39.22
C GLU A 262 -2.18 -5.06 -38.85
N LYS A 263 -2.75 -5.51 -37.71
CA LYS A 263 -3.66 -6.67 -37.71
C LYS A 263 -4.40 -6.84 -36.37
N THR A 264 -5.72 -6.92 -36.52
CA THR A 264 -6.77 -7.22 -35.56
C THR A 264 -6.59 -8.57 -34.87
N ILE A 265 -6.78 -8.62 -33.54
CA ILE A 265 -7.44 -9.75 -32.87
C ILE A 265 -8.49 -9.21 -31.91
N ASN A 266 -9.73 -9.59 -32.19
CA ASN A 266 -10.91 -9.34 -31.40
C ASN A 266 -11.10 -10.55 -30.47
N ALA A 267 -11.02 -10.35 -29.15
CA ALA A 267 -11.36 -11.39 -28.17
C ALA A 267 -12.23 -10.78 -27.07
N SER A 268 -13.52 -10.98 -27.23
CA SER A 268 -14.57 -10.71 -26.25
C SER A 268 -14.43 -11.57 -24.99
N ARG A 269 -14.82 -10.99 -23.84
CA ARG A 269 -15.08 -11.57 -22.51
C ARG A 269 -13.88 -11.71 -21.56
N LEU A 270 -13.80 -10.75 -20.63
CA LEU A 270 -13.73 -10.98 -19.18
C LEU A 270 -14.18 -9.66 -18.51
N ARG A 271 -15.48 -9.58 -18.22
CA ARG A 271 -15.99 -8.69 -17.17
C ARG A 271 -15.71 -9.44 -15.87
N HIS A 272 -14.90 -8.86 -14.98
CA HIS A 272 -14.98 -8.85 -13.52
C HIS A 272 -13.70 -8.13 -13.02
N ASP A 273 -13.91 -7.12 -12.17
CA ASP A 273 -12.95 -6.43 -11.31
C ASP A 273 -11.70 -5.79 -11.94
N ARG A 274 -11.87 -4.58 -12.49
CA ARG A 274 -10.76 -3.65 -12.70
C ARG A 274 -10.83 -2.57 -11.62
N LEU A 275 -9.95 -2.65 -10.62
CA LEU A 275 -9.66 -1.56 -9.67
C LEU A 275 -8.54 -0.72 -10.27
N PRO A 276 -8.75 0.56 -10.63
CA PRO A 276 -7.65 1.37 -11.08
C PRO A 276 -7.60 2.67 -10.25
N LEU A 277 -6.81 2.66 -9.18
CA LEU A 277 -6.29 3.84 -8.45
C LEU A 277 -4.96 3.43 -7.78
N SER A 278 -3.91 4.28 -7.79
CA SER A 278 -2.66 3.96 -7.07
C SER A 278 -2.84 4.15 -5.56
N LEU A 279 -2.16 3.33 -4.75
CA LEU A 279 -2.27 3.32 -3.29
C LEU A 279 -1.69 4.56 -2.57
N ASP A 280 -1.02 5.48 -3.29
CA ASP A 280 -0.63 6.79 -2.73
C ASP A 280 -1.85 7.59 -2.25
N TYR A 281 -2.99 7.38 -2.91
CA TYR A 281 -4.26 8.02 -2.54
C TYR A 281 -4.77 7.55 -1.16
N TYR A 282 -4.69 6.24 -0.89
CA TYR A 282 -5.17 5.62 0.35
C TYR A 282 -4.24 5.79 1.57
N SER A 283 -3.12 6.50 1.38
CA SER A 283 -2.02 6.61 2.35
C SER A 283 -1.70 8.06 2.73
N SER A 284 -2.50 9.01 2.24
CA SER A 284 -2.32 10.43 2.51
C SER A 284 -2.68 10.76 3.96
N PRO A 285 -1.82 11.49 4.71
CA PRO A 285 -2.11 11.88 6.09
C PRO A 285 -3.17 12.98 6.22
N ARG A 286 -3.60 13.59 5.11
CA ARG A 286 -4.69 14.59 5.02
C ARG A 286 -4.64 15.63 6.16
N PRO A 287 -3.54 16.40 6.30
CA PRO A 287 -3.35 17.34 7.41
C PRO A 287 -4.48 18.38 7.49
N GLU A 288 -5.08 18.76 6.36
CA GLU A 288 -6.24 19.63 6.25
C GLU A 288 -7.49 19.04 6.91
N VAL A 289 -7.74 17.74 6.75
CA VAL A 289 -8.86 17.04 7.41
C VAL A 289 -8.55 16.85 8.89
N MET A 290 -7.31 16.48 9.22
CA MET A 290 -6.85 16.30 10.60
C MET A 290 -7.03 17.58 11.43
N ALA A 291 -6.78 18.75 10.85
CA ALA A 291 -6.90 20.04 11.52
C ALA A 291 -8.35 20.37 11.95
N LEU A 292 -9.35 19.83 11.25
CA LEU A 292 -10.77 20.03 11.57
C LEU A 292 -11.25 19.14 12.72
N VAL A 293 -10.58 18.02 12.98
CA VAL A 293 -10.93 17.09 14.06
C VAL A 293 -10.62 17.72 15.41
N SER A 294 -11.66 17.86 16.24
CA SER A 294 -11.55 18.38 17.60
C SER A 294 -10.46 17.64 18.40
N PRO A 295 -9.53 18.34 19.07
CA PRO A 295 -8.55 17.72 19.98
C PRO A 295 -9.19 16.98 21.17
N GLN A 296 -10.47 17.24 21.45
CA GLN A 296 -11.22 16.58 22.51
C GLN A 296 -11.98 15.33 22.04
N ALA A 297 -12.05 15.05 20.73
CA ALA A 297 -12.73 13.87 20.20
C ALA A 297 -12.03 12.59 20.66
N ARG A 298 -12.78 11.64 21.22
CA ARG A 298 -12.24 10.39 21.79
C ARG A 298 -12.68 9.17 21.01
N ILE A 299 -13.86 9.18 20.42
CA ILE A 299 -14.41 8.05 19.65
C ILE A 299 -14.65 8.52 18.22
N ILE A 300 -13.81 8.08 17.29
CA ILE A 300 -13.75 8.57 15.91
C ILE A 300 -14.04 7.41 14.95
N LEU A 301 -14.90 7.65 13.96
CA LEU A 301 -15.11 6.76 12.82
C LEU A 301 -14.52 7.40 11.56
N ASP A 302 -13.62 6.70 10.88
CA ASP A 302 -13.06 7.08 9.58
C ASP A 302 -13.70 6.20 8.48
N ILE A 303 -14.66 6.74 7.75
CA ILE A 303 -15.33 6.02 6.65
C ILE A 303 -14.48 6.22 5.39
N GLY A 304 -14.12 5.13 4.70
CA GLY A 304 -13.14 5.18 3.62
C GLY A 304 -11.72 5.36 4.15
N CYS A 305 -11.36 4.68 5.25
CA CYS A 305 -10.13 4.96 6.00
C CYS A 305 -8.83 4.61 5.24
N GLY A 306 -8.91 3.97 4.07
CA GLY A 306 -7.75 3.56 3.30
C GLY A 306 -6.83 2.66 4.13
N ALA A 307 -5.53 2.96 4.11
CA ALA A 307 -4.53 2.24 4.92
C ALA A 307 -4.45 2.72 6.39
N GLY A 308 -5.37 3.59 6.84
CA GLY A 308 -5.45 4.07 8.22
C GLY A 308 -4.48 5.21 8.57
N ALA A 309 -3.89 5.88 7.57
CA ALA A 309 -2.92 6.95 7.77
C ALA A 309 -3.50 8.08 8.65
N LEU A 310 -4.62 8.68 8.25
CA LEU A 310 -5.28 9.77 9.00
C LEU A 310 -5.58 9.36 10.45
N GLY A 311 -6.21 8.20 10.65
CA GLY A 311 -6.51 7.68 11.98
C GLY A 311 -5.26 7.45 12.84
N SER A 312 -4.16 6.95 12.27
CA SER A 312 -2.90 6.80 12.99
C SER A 312 -2.33 8.14 13.48
N TYR A 313 -2.40 9.19 12.65
CA TYR A 313 -1.96 10.53 13.05
C TYR A 313 -2.84 11.14 14.13
N LEU A 314 -4.16 10.91 14.08
CA LEU A 314 -5.08 11.33 15.14
C LEU A 314 -4.74 10.67 16.47
N LYS A 315 -4.48 9.36 16.49
CA LYS A 315 -4.06 8.63 17.70
C LYS A 315 -2.74 9.13 18.28
N ALA A 316 -1.80 9.53 17.42
CA ALA A 316 -0.55 10.14 17.86
C ALA A 316 -0.75 11.56 18.44
N ARG A 317 -1.73 12.31 17.93
CA ARG A 317 -2.03 13.69 18.35
C ARG A 317 -2.83 13.76 19.65
N GLN A 318 -3.77 12.83 19.87
CA GLN A 318 -4.69 12.87 21.01
C GLN A 318 -5.08 11.46 21.48
N PRO A 319 -5.44 11.29 22.77
CA PRO A 319 -5.92 10.01 23.27
C PRO A 319 -7.33 9.71 22.75
N CYS A 320 -7.41 8.93 21.68
CA CYS A 320 -8.66 8.53 21.04
C CYS A 320 -8.65 7.04 20.61
N HIS A 321 -9.85 6.54 20.35
CA HIS A 321 -10.15 5.28 19.69
C HIS A 321 -10.64 5.58 18.28
N VAL A 322 -10.01 4.97 17.28
CA VAL A 322 -10.35 5.16 15.87
C VAL A 322 -10.83 3.84 15.28
N SER A 323 -12.08 3.84 14.82
CA SER A 323 -12.67 2.77 14.01
C SER A 323 -12.65 3.16 12.53
N GLY A 324 -12.41 2.21 11.63
CA GLY A 324 -12.40 2.44 10.17
C GLY A 324 -13.43 1.59 9.43
N ILE A 325 -13.99 2.09 8.33
CA ILE A 325 -14.70 1.29 7.32
C ILE A 325 -13.92 1.39 6.01
N GLU A 326 -13.57 0.26 5.40
CA GLU A 326 -12.84 0.24 4.12
C GLU A 326 -13.29 -0.92 3.23
N GLY A 327 -13.62 -0.61 1.98
CA GLY A 327 -14.12 -1.59 1.00
C GLY A 327 -13.00 -2.40 0.34
N ILE A 328 -11.81 -1.83 0.22
CA ILE A 328 -10.64 -2.50 -0.34
C ILE A 328 -9.96 -3.33 0.75
N ARG A 329 -10.15 -4.65 0.69
CA ARG A 329 -9.61 -5.63 1.66
C ARG A 329 -8.14 -5.41 2.01
N THR A 330 -7.30 -5.10 1.02
CA THR A 330 -5.87 -4.87 1.22
C THR A 330 -5.59 -3.59 2.00
N ALA A 331 -6.30 -2.49 1.72
CA ALA A 331 -6.17 -1.25 2.47
C ALA A 331 -6.70 -1.40 3.91
N ALA A 332 -7.85 -2.06 4.06
CA ALA A 332 -8.45 -2.34 5.36
C ALA A 332 -7.54 -3.20 6.26
N HIS A 333 -6.76 -4.12 5.68
CA HIS A 333 -5.78 -4.90 6.42
C HIS A 333 -4.68 -4.01 7.03
N PHE A 334 -4.15 -3.03 6.28
CA PHE A 334 -3.17 -2.07 6.82
C PHE A 334 -3.79 -1.17 7.87
N ALA A 335 -5.00 -0.67 7.61
CA ALA A 335 -5.72 0.11 8.60
C ALA A 335 -5.87 -0.68 9.92
N ALA A 336 -6.10 -2.00 9.86
CA ALA A 336 -6.23 -2.83 11.06
C ALA A 336 -4.94 -2.97 11.88
N MET A 337 -3.78 -2.63 11.30
CA MET A 337 -2.50 -2.63 12.02
C MET A 337 -2.30 -1.35 12.86
N VAL A 338 -2.97 -0.25 12.50
CA VAL A 338 -2.75 1.08 13.10
C VAL A 338 -3.99 1.64 13.80
N LEU A 339 -5.19 1.25 13.35
CA LEU A 339 -6.48 1.62 13.92
C LEU A 339 -6.93 0.61 14.97
N ASP A 340 -7.88 1.00 15.82
CA ASP A 340 -8.33 0.16 16.92
C ASP A 340 -9.35 -0.90 16.48
N THR A 341 -10.19 -0.56 15.50
CA THR A 341 -11.13 -1.50 14.85
C THR A 341 -11.25 -1.17 13.38
N VAL A 342 -11.30 -2.17 12.50
CA VAL A 342 -11.58 -1.96 11.07
C VAL A 342 -12.65 -2.92 10.59
N HIS A 343 -13.66 -2.35 9.94
CA HIS A 343 -14.74 -3.07 9.29
C HIS A 343 -14.48 -3.13 7.79
N VAL A 344 -14.36 -4.34 7.25
CA VAL A 344 -13.99 -4.58 5.85
C VAL A 344 -15.22 -4.88 5.01
N GLY A 345 -15.52 -4.05 4.02
CA GLY A 345 -16.65 -4.25 3.11
C GLY A 345 -17.37 -2.97 2.69
N ASP A 346 -18.56 -3.12 2.11
CA ASP A 346 -19.35 -2.00 1.60
C ASP A 346 -19.88 -1.12 2.75
N ILE A 347 -19.76 0.19 2.58
CA ILE A 347 -20.21 1.18 3.57
C ILE A 347 -21.71 1.06 3.82
N LEU A 348 -22.53 0.82 2.79
CA LEU A 348 -23.99 0.68 2.91
C LEU A 348 -24.39 -0.56 3.71
N GLU A 349 -23.57 -1.61 3.71
CA GLU A 349 -23.80 -2.83 4.48
C GLU A 349 -23.29 -2.70 5.92
N ILE A 350 -22.11 -2.11 6.09
CA ILE A 350 -21.44 -2.03 7.39
C ILE A 350 -22.01 -0.93 8.26
N LEU A 351 -22.16 0.29 7.73
CA LEU A 351 -22.51 1.47 8.52
C LEU A 351 -23.80 1.26 9.34
N PRO A 352 -24.88 0.64 8.82
CA PRO A 352 -26.07 0.33 9.62
C PRO A 352 -25.82 -0.56 10.85
N THR A 353 -24.81 -1.44 10.79
CA THR A 353 -24.49 -2.40 11.88
C THR A 353 -23.74 -1.77 13.06
N LEU A 354 -23.20 -0.57 12.88
CA LEU A 354 -22.47 0.15 13.93
C LEU A 354 -23.42 0.70 15.01
N PRO A 355 -22.94 0.96 16.24
CA PRO A 355 -23.77 1.50 17.31
C PRO A 355 -24.34 2.89 16.99
N GLU A 356 -25.59 3.14 17.41
CA GLU A 356 -26.23 4.45 17.32
C GLU A 356 -25.69 5.40 18.41
N ALA A 357 -25.72 6.71 18.14
CA ALA A 357 -25.36 7.77 19.09
C ALA A 357 -24.02 7.56 19.82
N HIS A 358 -23.00 7.09 19.09
CA HIS A 358 -21.76 6.59 19.67
C HIS A 358 -20.55 7.49 19.38
N PHE A 359 -20.41 7.99 18.16
CA PHE A 359 -19.19 8.66 17.71
C PHE A 359 -19.18 10.16 18.04
N ASP A 360 -18.05 10.64 18.57
CA ASP A 360 -17.77 12.07 18.75
C ASP A 360 -17.48 12.74 17.40
N THR A 361 -16.86 12.00 16.49
CA THR A 361 -16.54 12.49 15.15
C THR A 361 -16.69 11.36 14.13
N ILE A 362 -17.35 11.65 13.02
CA ILE A 362 -17.35 10.80 11.82
C ILE A 362 -16.66 11.57 10.70
N ILE A 363 -15.69 10.93 10.05
CA ILE A 363 -14.91 11.50 8.95
C ILE A 363 -15.32 10.80 7.66
N MET A 364 -15.58 11.59 6.62
CA MET A 364 -15.81 11.14 5.25
C MET A 364 -14.96 12.01 4.33
N ALA A 365 -13.71 11.61 4.10
CA ALA A 365 -12.78 12.34 3.26
C ALA A 365 -12.77 11.76 1.84
N ASP A 366 -13.36 12.46 0.87
CA ASP A 366 -13.49 12.02 -0.53
C ASP A 366 -14.20 10.66 -0.67
N VAL A 367 -15.35 10.53 -0.01
CA VAL A 367 -16.14 9.28 0.00
C VAL A 367 -17.50 9.47 -0.64
N LEU A 368 -18.20 10.55 -0.31
CA LEU A 368 -19.62 10.71 -0.65
C LEU A 368 -19.85 10.76 -2.17
N GLU A 369 -18.91 11.31 -2.91
CA GLU A 369 -18.92 11.39 -4.38
C GLU A 369 -18.80 10.04 -5.07
N HIS A 370 -18.29 9.01 -4.38
CA HIS A 370 -18.20 7.64 -4.88
C HIS A 370 -19.43 6.78 -4.56
N LEU A 371 -20.39 7.31 -3.79
CA LEU A 371 -21.55 6.54 -3.34
C LEU A 371 -22.75 6.73 -4.27
N ALA A 372 -23.42 5.63 -4.58
CA ALA A 372 -24.64 5.66 -5.39
C ALA A 372 -25.81 6.31 -4.62
N ASP A 373 -25.97 5.97 -3.33
CA ASP A 373 -27.02 6.48 -2.44
C ASP A 373 -26.41 7.33 -1.31
N THR A 374 -26.20 8.60 -1.59
CA THR A 374 -25.66 9.57 -0.64
C THR A 374 -26.65 9.94 0.47
N ASP A 375 -27.94 9.86 0.17
CA ASP A 375 -29.00 10.27 1.10
C ASP A 375 -29.11 9.26 2.25
N GLN A 376 -29.17 7.96 1.93
CA GLN A 376 -29.19 6.90 2.94
C GLN A 376 -27.95 6.95 3.85
N VAL A 377 -26.78 7.23 3.28
CA VAL A 377 -25.53 7.31 4.04
C VAL A 377 -25.56 8.49 5.01
N LEU A 378 -25.93 9.69 4.57
CA LEU A 378 -26.02 10.86 5.44
C LEU A 378 -27.05 10.68 6.56
N GLU A 379 -28.20 10.07 6.28
CA GLU A 379 -29.18 9.73 7.31
C GLU A 379 -28.64 8.74 8.34
N CYS A 380 -27.87 7.74 7.89
CA CYS A 380 -27.25 6.76 8.78
C CYS A 380 -26.15 7.41 9.63
N VAL A 381 -25.22 8.15 9.01
CA VAL A 381 -24.15 8.91 9.68
C VAL A 381 -24.72 9.79 10.79
N ARG A 382 -25.81 10.53 10.52
CA ARG A 382 -26.45 11.38 11.53
C ARG A 382 -26.88 10.58 12.76
N ARG A 383 -27.44 9.38 12.60
CA ARG A 383 -27.88 8.55 13.74
C ARG A 383 -26.70 7.95 14.53
N LYS A 384 -25.57 7.71 13.87
CA LYS A 384 -24.35 7.19 14.51
C LYS A 384 -23.59 8.23 15.35
N LEU A 385 -23.71 9.51 15.03
CA LEU A 385 -23.14 10.60 15.84
C LEU A 385 -23.86 10.73 17.19
N ASN A 386 -23.10 10.97 18.25
CA ASN A 386 -23.66 11.36 19.54
C ASN A 386 -24.22 12.80 19.51
N MET A 387 -24.79 13.25 20.63
CA MET A 387 -25.51 14.53 20.72
C MET A 387 -24.66 15.76 20.34
N ASP A 388 -23.38 15.75 20.70
CA ASP A 388 -22.42 16.82 20.40
C ASP A 388 -21.47 16.44 19.27
N GLY A 389 -21.78 15.35 18.56
CA GLY A 389 -20.91 14.75 17.56
C GLY A 389 -20.85 15.58 16.28
N GLU A 390 -19.67 15.58 15.65
CA GLU A 390 -19.39 16.32 14.43
C GLU A 390 -19.15 15.39 13.23
N LEU A 391 -19.70 15.76 12.07
CA LEU A 391 -19.34 15.21 10.76
C LEU A 391 -18.27 16.10 10.14
N ILE A 392 -17.16 15.48 9.73
CA ILE A 392 -16.14 16.09 8.89
C ILE A 392 -16.23 15.47 7.50
N LEU A 393 -16.46 16.32 6.50
CA LEU A 393 -16.70 15.90 5.12
C LEU A 393 -15.78 16.66 4.17
N SER A 394 -15.08 15.96 3.28
CA SER A 394 -14.33 16.58 2.17
C SER A 394 -14.98 16.22 0.84
N LEU A 395 -15.20 17.22 -0.02
CA LEU A 395 -15.85 17.06 -1.31
C LEU A 395 -15.13 17.82 -2.43
N PRO A 396 -14.85 17.18 -3.57
CA PRO A 396 -14.45 17.85 -4.80
C PRO A 396 -15.48 18.86 -5.29
N ASN A 397 -15.00 20.02 -5.73
CA ASN A 397 -15.83 21.09 -6.25
C ASN A 397 -15.92 21.06 -7.78
N VAL A 398 -17.02 20.55 -8.33
CA VAL A 398 -17.28 20.57 -9.78
C VAL A 398 -17.44 21.99 -10.34
N GLY A 399 -17.66 23.00 -9.47
CA GLY A 399 -17.69 24.41 -9.83
C GLY A 399 -16.31 25.04 -10.06
N HIS A 400 -15.22 24.28 -9.93
CA HIS A 400 -13.87 24.79 -10.15
C HIS A 400 -13.66 25.29 -11.59
N TRP A 401 -12.93 26.38 -11.77
CA TRP A 401 -12.77 27.07 -13.05
C TRP A 401 -12.25 26.16 -14.17
N SER A 402 -11.40 25.18 -13.84
CA SER A 402 -10.83 24.27 -14.85
C SER A 402 -11.88 23.36 -15.46
N VAL A 403 -12.86 22.91 -14.67
CA VAL A 403 -13.99 22.11 -15.13
C VAL A 403 -14.90 22.96 -15.99
N LEU A 404 -15.17 24.20 -15.58
CA LEU A 404 -16.00 25.13 -16.33
C LEU A 404 -15.38 25.48 -17.70
N ARG A 405 -14.07 25.73 -17.74
CA ARG A 405 -13.34 25.94 -19.00
C ARG A 405 -13.47 24.72 -19.92
N ASP A 406 -13.19 23.53 -19.40
CA ASP A 406 -13.26 22.31 -20.20
C ASP A 406 -14.69 22.11 -20.75
N LEU A 407 -15.72 22.35 -19.93
CA LEU A 407 -17.12 22.30 -20.34
C LEU A 407 -17.46 23.33 -21.43
N LEU A 408 -16.99 24.57 -21.31
CA LEU A 408 -17.18 25.62 -22.32
C LEU A 408 -16.49 25.28 -23.66
N GLU A 409 -15.39 24.55 -23.60
CA GLU A 409 -14.69 24.03 -24.78
C GLU A 409 -15.30 22.72 -25.30
N GLY A 410 -16.45 22.29 -24.76
CA GLY A 410 -17.17 21.09 -25.17
C GLY A 410 -16.56 19.78 -24.67
N ARG A 411 -15.65 19.84 -23.69
CA ARG A 411 -14.99 18.67 -23.09
C ARG A 411 -15.59 18.30 -21.75
N TRP A 412 -16.07 17.07 -21.65
CA TRP A 412 -16.53 16.45 -20.41
C TRP A 412 -15.90 15.07 -20.26
N GLU A 413 -14.62 15.06 -19.89
CA GLU A 413 -13.81 13.85 -19.86
C GLU A 413 -13.45 13.48 -18.43
N TYR A 414 -13.83 12.27 -18.04
CA TYR A 414 -13.39 11.68 -16.79
C TYR A 414 -11.88 11.41 -16.83
N ARG A 415 -11.23 11.61 -15.68
CA ARG A 415 -9.79 11.45 -15.49
C ARG A 415 -9.51 10.33 -14.51
N GLU A 416 -8.24 9.93 -14.42
CA GLU A 416 -7.83 8.94 -13.42
C GLU A 416 -7.83 9.47 -11.99
N ARG A 417 -7.81 10.80 -11.79
CA ARG A 417 -7.84 11.49 -10.50
C ARG A 417 -8.43 12.89 -10.60
N GLY A 418 -8.76 13.44 -9.43
CA GLY A 418 -9.15 14.84 -9.26
C GLY A 418 -10.66 15.03 -9.32
N ILE A 419 -11.13 16.25 -9.61
CA ILE A 419 -12.56 16.58 -9.53
C ILE A 419 -13.43 15.70 -10.45
N LEU A 420 -12.95 15.41 -11.66
CA LEU A 420 -13.61 14.53 -12.64
C LEU A 420 -13.07 13.10 -12.61
N ASP A 421 -12.69 12.58 -11.44
CA ASP A 421 -12.29 11.17 -11.30
C ASP A 421 -13.36 10.23 -11.89
N ARG A 422 -12.95 9.27 -12.70
CA ARG A 422 -13.84 8.28 -13.35
C ARG A 422 -14.61 7.39 -12.37
N LEU A 423 -14.24 7.35 -11.11
CA LEU A 423 -14.96 6.64 -10.05
C LEU A 423 -15.97 7.52 -9.32
N HIS A 424 -16.03 8.83 -9.59
CA HIS A 424 -17.08 9.70 -9.04
C HIS A 424 -18.42 9.39 -9.70
N LEU A 425 -19.40 9.05 -8.87
CA LEU A 425 -20.80 8.85 -9.27
C LEU A 425 -21.62 10.13 -9.08
N ARG A 426 -21.17 11.04 -8.20
CA ARG A 426 -21.83 12.30 -7.87
C ARG A 426 -20.84 13.45 -7.96
N PHE A 427 -21.34 14.63 -8.27
CA PHE A 427 -20.56 15.85 -8.36
C PHE A 427 -21.21 16.93 -7.51
N PHE A 428 -20.40 17.64 -6.72
CA PHE A 428 -20.87 18.64 -5.78
C PHE A 428 -20.31 20.02 -6.11
N THR A 429 -21.18 21.03 -6.03
CA THR A 429 -20.81 22.43 -5.79
C THR A 429 -21.00 22.74 -4.30
N ARG A 430 -20.42 23.85 -3.83
CA ARG A 430 -20.65 24.37 -2.47
C ARG A 430 -22.13 24.38 -2.09
N THR A 431 -22.96 25.00 -2.92
CA THR A 431 -24.40 25.13 -2.69
C THR A 431 -25.11 23.78 -2.61
N SER A 432 -24.77 22.84 -3.50
CA SER A 432 -25.39 21.51 -3.49
C SER A 432 -24.99 20.69 -2.27
N ALA A 433 -23.74 20.80 -1.81
CA ALA A 433 -23.26 20.14 -0.60
C ALA A 433 -23.94 20.69 0.65
N ILE A 434 -24.04 22.03 0.76
CA ILE A 434 -24.77 22.69 1.85
C ILE A 434 -26.23 22.23 1.88
N ALA A 435 -26.90 22.23 0.72
CA ALA A 435 -28.29 21.81 0.63
C ALA A 435 -28.49 20.32 0.99
N ALA A 436 -27.55 19.45 0.62
CA ALA A 436 -27.58 18.03 1.00
C ALA A 436 -27.45 17.86 2.51
N LEU A 437 -26.47 18.49 3.14
CA LEU A 437 -26.27 18.45 4.60
C LEU A 437 -27.49 18.98 5.35
N ALA A 438 -28.04 20.13 4.96
CA ALA A 438 -29.21 20.73 5.59
C ALA A 438 -30.46 19.84 5.48
N ARG A 439 -30.70 19.24 4.30
CA ARG A 439 -31.82 18.31 4.07
C ARG A 439 -31.76 17.12 5.02
N HIS A 440 -30.56 16.63 5.30
CA HIS A 440 -30.31 15.49 6.17
C HIS A 440 -30.18 15.85 7.65
N GLY A 441 -30.48 17.09 8.03
CA GLY A 441 -30.54 17.52 9.42
C GLY A 441 -29.17 17.82 10.02
N PHE A 442 -28.24 18.34 9.22
CA PHE A 442 -26.96 18.86 9.69
C PHE A 442 -26.94 20.40 9.65
N ASP A 443 -26.50 21.02 10.74
CA ASP A 443 -26.12 22.42 10.79
C ASP A 443 -24.61 22.53 10.51
N ILE A 444 -24.23 23.33 9.53
CA ILE A 444 -22.81 23.55 9.21
C ILE A 444 -22.21 24.51 10.23
N VAL A 445 -21.13 24.07 10.86
CA VAL A 445 -20.38 24.84 11.87
C VAL A 445 -19.25 25.62 11.20
N HIS A 446 -18.59 25.01 10.22
CA HIS A 446 -17.42 25.59 9.56
C HIS A 446 -17.25 25.06 8.14
N ILE A 447 -16.72 25.89 7.24
CA ILE A 447 -16.36 25.52 5.87
C ILE A 447 -14.94 26.02 5.60
N GLU A 448 -14.06 25.12 5.20
CA GLU A 448 -12.74 25.44 4.63
C GLU A 448 -12.66 24.97 3.19
N SER A 449 -11.59 25.37 2.49
CA SER A 449 -11.34 24.93 1.12
C SER A 449 -9.85 24.73 0.88
N THR A 450 -9.51 23.71 0.10
CA THR A 450 -8.18 23.58 -0.48
C THR A 450 -8.13 24.31 -1.82
N THR A 451 -6.97 24.87 -2.15
CA THR A 451 -6.70 25.49 -3.44
C THR A 451 -5.53 24.79 -4.10
N VAL A 452 -5.59 24.64 -5.41
CA VAL A 452 -4.43 24.24 -6.22
C VAL A 452 -3.72 25.48 -6.73
N ASP A 453 -2.41 25.40 -6.94
CA ASP A 453 -1.57 26.53 -7.35
C ASP A 453 -1.73 26.85 -8.85
N VAL A 454 -2.99 27.07 -9.28
CA VAL A 454 -3.36 27.38 -10.65
C VAL A 454 -4.47 28.42 -10.65
N GLN A 455 -4.18 29.58 -11.24
CA GLN A 455 -5.08 30.73 -11.24
C GLN A 455 -6.15 30.62 -12.34
N PRO A 456 -7.37 31.11 -12.09
CA PRO A 456 -8.39 31.19 -13.12
C PRO A 456 -7.95 32.14 -14.25
N PRO A 457 -8.43 31.94 -15.49
CA PRO A 457 -8.15 32.84 -16.61
C PRO A 457 -8.49 34.29 -16.29
N GLN A 458 -7.62 35.22 -16.69
CA GLN A 458 -7.89 36.66 -16.56
C GLN A 458 -9.19 37.01 -17.28
N GLY A 459 -10.08 37.74 -16.61
CA GLY A 459 -11.36 38.18 -17.19
C GLY A 459 -12.52 37.18 -17.06
N LEU A 460 -12.31 35.96 -16.56
CA LEU A 460 -13.39 34.98 -16.36
C LEU A 460 -14.54 35.55 -15.50
N ALA A 461 -14.20 36.19 -14.38
CA ALA A 461 -15.18 36.83 -13.50
C ALA A 461 -15.88 38.05 -14.13
N ALA A 462 -15.29 38.70 -15.14
CA ALA A 462 -15.94 39.77 -15.89
C ALA A 462 -16.93 39.19 -16.90
N ALA A 463 -16.51 38.18 -17.67
CA ALA A 463 -17.38 37.50 -18.63
C ALA A 463 -18.62 36.89 -17.95
N LEU A 464 -18.47 36.26 -16.79
CA LEU A 464 -19.60 35.67 -16.06
C LEU A 464 -20.59 36.68 -15.50
N ARG A 465 -20.17 37.93 -15.23
CA ARG A 465 -21.11 39.01 -14.87
C ARG A 465 -22.05 39.34 -16.02
N GLU A 466 -21.58 39.25 -17.26
CA GLU A 466 -22.42 39.47 -18.43
C GLU A 466 -23.51 38.40 -18.57
N PHE A 467 -23.25 37.18 -18.07
CA PHE A 467 -24.23 36.09 -17.98
C PHE A 467 -25.15 36.19 -16.75
N GLY A 468 -25.05 37.26 -15.95
CA GLY A 468 -25.87 37.45 -14.74
C GLY A 468 -25.47 36.56 -13.56
N VAL A 469 -24.29 35.95 -13.60
CA VAL A 469 -23.75 35.16 -12.48
C VAL A 469 -23.13 36.11 -11.46
N ALA A 470 -23.50 35.96 -10.19
CA ALA A 470 -22.95 36.77 -9.10
C ALA A 470 -21.44 36.52 -8.95
N ALA A 471 -20.62 37.42 -9.49
CA ALA A 471 -19.17 37.23 -9.53
C ALA A 471 -18.47 37.28 -8.16
N ALA A 472 -19.10 37.90 -7.14
CA ALA A 472 -18.50 38.10 -5.83
C ALA A 472 -18.20 36.78 -5.09
N THR A 473 -19.11 35.79 -5.19
CA THR A 473 -18.90 34.45 -4.62
C THR A 473 -18.25 33.50 -5.62
N PHE A 474 -18.58 33.65 -6.90
CA PHE A 474 -18.03 32.79 -7.96
C PHE A 474 -16.50 32.82 -8.04
N GLU A 475 -15.87 33.99 -7.94
CA GLU A 475 -14.41 34.08 -8.08
C GLU A 475 -13.68 33.34 -6.96
N GLN A 476 -14.23 33.35 -5.74
CA GLN A 476 -13.71 32.58 -4.62
C GLN A 476 -14.00 31.09 -4.79
N ASP A 477 -15.27 30.75 -5.06
CA ASP A 477 -15.70 29.35 -5.16
C ASP A 477 -15.04 28.61 -6.32
N SER A 478 -14.84 29.27 -7.46
CA SER A 478 -14.21 28.65 -8.64
C SER A 478 -12.71 28.40 -8.48
N ARG A 479 -12.07 28.97 -7.45
CA ARG A 479 -10.66 28.68 -7.06
C ARG A 479 -10.56 27.53 -6.06
N CYS A 480 -11.65 27.20 -5.37
CA CYS A 480 -11.69 26.10 -4.40
C CYS A 480 -11.66 24.76 -5.16
N PHE A 481 -10.65 23.95 -4.88
CA PHE A 481 -10.49 22.62 -5.46
C PHE A 481 -11.36 21.60 -4.74
N GLN A 482 -11.32 21.59 -3.40
CA GLN A 482 -12.21 20.82 -2.54
C GLN A 482 -12.74 21.69 -1.42
N TYR A 483 -13.95 21.41 -0.96
CA TYR A 483 -14.50 21.98 0.26
C TYR A 483 -14.39 20.98 1.40
N LEU A 484 -14.07 21.49 2.59
CA LEU A 484 -14.08 20.73 3.83
C LEU A 484 -15.16 21.32 4.73
N PHE A 485 -16.09 20.48 5.16
CA PHE A 485 -17.19 20.86 6.02
C PHE A 485 -16.99 20.26 7.40
N ARG A 486 -17.21 21.07 8.45
CA ARG A 486 -17.51 20.58 9.79
C ARG A 486 -18.97 20.88 10.09
N ALA A 487 -19.75 19.84 10.36
CA ALA A 487 -21.18 19.96 10.60
C ALA A 487 -21.59 19.19 11.85
N ARG A 488 -22.69 19.58 12.47
CA ARG A 488 -23.27 18.92 13.66
C ARG A 488 -24.74 18.60 13.42
N GLN A 489 -25.34 17.77 14.26
CA GLN A 489 -26.77 17.51 14.16
C GLN A 489 -27.58 18.80 14.41
N ALA A 490 -28.57 19.06 13.57
CA ALA A 490 -29.46 20.20 13.72
C ALA A 490 -30.33 20.02 14.98
N THR A 491 -30.38 21.06 15.80
CA THR A 491 -31.25 21.06 17.00
C THR A 491 -32.72 21.22 16.57
N SER A 492 -33.61 20.46 17.21
CA SER A 492 -35.04 20.36 16.85
C SER A 492 -35.83 21.67 16.88
N SER A 493 -35.24 22.77 17.37
CA SER A 493 -35.84 24.11 17.45
C SER A 493 -35.69 24.99 16.19
N ARG A 494 -35.02 24.52 15.12
CA ARG A 494 -34.79 25.30 13.88
C ARG A 494 -35.43 24.72 12.61
N ARG A 495 -36.52 23.96 12.72
CA ARG A 495 -37.34 23.66 11.54
C ARG A 495 -38.23 24.86 11.22
N VAL A 496 -37.73 25.70 10.31
CA VAL A 496 -38.40 26.60 9.36
C VAL A 496 -37.61 27.91 9.30
N HIS A 497 -36.66 27.99 8.37
CA HIS A 497 -36.43 29.21 7.59
C HIS A 497 -36.23 28.79 6.14
N SER A 498 -36.97 29.46 5.26
CA SER A 498 -37.09 29.19 3.83
C SER A 498 -35.74 29.24 3.10
N ALA A 499 -35.66 28.51 1.99
CA ALA A 499 -34.49 28.34 1.12
C ALA A 499 -33.81 29.64 0.64
N ASP A 500 -34.43 30.81 0.84
CA ASP A 500 -33.90 32.11 0.40
C ASP A 500 -32.84 32.74 1.33
N GLU A 501 -32.76 32.37 2.61
CA GLU A 501 -31.81 33.00 3.55
C GLU A 501 -30.40 32.38 3.55
N MET A 502 -30.20 31.19 2.97
CA MET A 502 -28.88 30.52 2.95
C MET A 502 -27.91 31.06 1.88
N THR A 503 -28.34 31.95 0.99
CA THR A 503 -27.50 32.45 -0.12
C THR A 503 -26.49 33.54 0.31
N ARG A 504 -26.36 33.83 1.62
CA ARG A 504 -25.48 34.90 2.16
C ARG A 504 -24.40 34.43 3.15
N LEU A 505 -24.20 33.13 3.31
CA LEU A 505 -23.08 32.52 4.03
C LEU A 505 -22.26 31.68 3.06
#